data_AF-A0A943TNV3-F1
#
_entry.id   AF-A0A943TNV3-F1
#
_cell.length_a   1.000
_cell.length_b   1.000
_cell.length_c   1.000
_cell.angle_alpha   90.00
_cell.angle_beta   90.00
_cell.angle_gamma   90.00
#
_symmetry.space_group_name_H-M   'P 1'
#
loop_
_entity.id
_entity.type
_entity.pdbx_description
1 polymer ?
#
loop_
_entity_poly.entity_id
_entity_poly.type
_entity_poly.pdbx_seq_one_letter_code
_entity_poly.pdbx_strand_id
1 'polypeptide(L)'
;MEFVQIKCPGCGADVSTRDEVCEYCGKPVIIRNFTSIASMSMPELNRYVGSYKKEIENNGENDAVNKSIAMCYLKLKQYQMAGKYFQKAMEDNFNDSENYFYAAVCLLEGKKAFLTTRTVIQQMETYLGDAISIENKGVYYYFLAYIKYDYYKRKCFRTTPDYVACIRQAIQCGLSRMDAEQLFDILGVTMPQEISI
;
A
#
# COMPACT_ATOMS: atom_id res chain seq x y z
N MET A 1 -12.93 -7.99 -15.52
CA MET A 1 -13.26 -7.00 -14.48
C MET A 1 -14.65 -6.49 -14.77
N GLU A 2 -15.58 -6.73 -13.87
CA GLU A 2 -16.96 -6.26 -13.99
C GLU A 2 -17.03 -4.86 -13.39
N PHE A 3 -17.59 -3.91 -14.15
CA PHE A 3 -17.72 -2.53 -13.70
C PHE A 3 -19.07 -2.36 -13.02
N VAL A 4 -19.08 -1.75 -11.84
CA VAL A 4 -20.29 -1.56 -11.04
C VAL A 4 -20.61 -0.07 -10.99
N GLN A 5 -21.90 0.27 -11.00
CA GLN A 5 -22.36 1.64 -10.76
C GLN A 5 -22.32 1.91 -9.27
N ILE A 6 -21.67 3.01 -8.89
CA ILE A 6 -21.47 3.42 -7.50
C ILE A 6 -21.80 4.90 -7.34
N LYS A 7 -21.89 5.36 -6.10
CA LYS A 7 -21.98 6.80 -5.80
C LYS A 7 -20.59 7.39 -5.61
N CYS A 8 -20.33 8.55 -6.22
CA CYS A 8 -19.06 9.26 -6.10
C CYS A 8 -18.78 9.57 -4.61
N PRO A 9 -17.64 9.15 -4.06
CA PRO A 9 -17.31 9.41 -2.66
C PRO A 9 -17.15 10.90 -2.30
N GLY A 10 -16.87 11.73 -3.31
CA GLY A 10 -16.69 13.18 -3.17
C GLY A 10 -18.00 13.97 -3.07
N CYS A 11 -18.91 13.76 -4.01
CA CYS A 11 -20.14 14.56 -4.18
C CYS A 11 -21.45 13.75 -4.22
N GLY A 12 -21.41 12.42 -4.29
CA GLY A 12 -22.59 11.56 -4.34
C GLY A 12 -23.26 11.40 -5.71
N ALA A 13 -22.67 11.92 -6.78
CA ALA A 13 -23.15 11.70 -8.15
C ALA A 13 -23.03 10.23 -8.58
N ASP A 14 -23.85 9.81 -9.55
CA ASP A 14 -23.74 8.48 -10.16
C ASP A 14 -22.46 8.38 -11.00
N VAL A 15 -21.64 7.38 -10.71
CA VAL A 15 -20.36 7.09 -11.37
C VAL A 15 -20.17 5.57 -11.45
N SER A 16 -19.06 5.12 -12.03
CA SER A 16 -18.70 3.70 -12.12
C SER A 16 -17.35 3.41 -11.47
N THR A 17 -17.12 2.17 -11.04
CA THR A 17 -15.77 1.68 -10.69
C THR A 17 -14.76 1.75 -11.84
N ARG A 18 -15.22 2.02 -13.08
CA ARG A 18 -14.36 2.34 -14.22
C ARG A 18 -13.76 3.74 -14.14
N ASP A 19 -14.44 4.67 -13.49
CA ASP A 19 -14.07 6.07 -13.49
C ASP A 19 -12.91 6.29 -12.50
N GLU A 20 -11.85 6.94 -12.96
CA GLU A 20 -10.76 7.35 -12.07
C GLU A 20 -11.10 8.65 -11.35
N VAL A 21 -11.77 9.57 -12.06
CA VAL A 21 -12.12 10.91 -11.59
C VAL A 21 -13.58 11.19 -11.89
N CYS A 22 -14.28 11.81 -10.94
CA CYS A 22 -15.67 12.17 -11.09
C CYS A 22 -15.81 13.39 -12.01
N GLU A 23 -16.61 13.27 -13.07
CA GLU A 23 -16.89 14.38 -14.00
C GLU A 23 -17.56 15.59 -13.34
N TYR A 24 -18.29 15.38 -12.23
CA TYR A 24 -19.05 16.43 -11.56
C TYR A 24 -18.22 17.25 -10.56
N CYS A 25 -17.30 16.62 -9.84
CA CYS A 25 -16.55 17.29 -8.76
C CYS A 25 -15.03 17.23 -8.91
N GLY A 26 -14.52 16.55 -9.93
CA GLY A 26 -13.09 16.40 -10.20
C GLY A 26 -12.33 15.58 -9.15
N LYS A 27 -13.03 14.98 -8.17
CA LYS A 27 -12.40 14.15 -7.13
C LYS A 27 -12.24 12.70 -7.60
N PRO A 28 -11.24 11.96 -7.09
CA PRO A 28 -11.05 10.56 -7.49
C PRO A 28 -12.24 9.71 -7.05
N VAL A 29 -12.67 8.80 -7.93
CA VAL A 29 -13.76 7.85 -7.67
C VAL A 29 -13.20 6.54 -7.12
N ILE A 30 -12.21 5.96 -7.80
CA ILE A 30 -11.41 4.82 -7.33
C ILE A 30 -10.00 5.29 -6.99
N ILE A 31 -9.52 4.91 -5.81
CA ILE A 31 -8.18 5.25 -5.32
C ILE A 31 -7.24 4.10 -5.64
N ARG A 32 -6.47 4.25 -6.72
CA ARG A 32 -5.49 3.24 -7.13
C ARG A 32 -4.16 3.37 -6.39
N ASN A 33 -3.72 4.59 -6.11
CA ASN A 33 -2.43 4.87 -5.50
C ASN A 33 -2.53 5.91 -4.39
N PHE A 34 -1.55 5.92 -3.50
CA PHE A 34 -1.49 6.80 -2.34
C PHE A 34 -1.42 8.29 -2.71
N THR A 35 -0.83 8.62 -3.86
CA THR A 35 -0.67 10.00 -4.35
C THR A 35 -2.02 10.68 -4.57
N SER A 36 -3.02 9.96 -5.09
CA SER A 36 -4.36 10.49 -5.36
C SER A 36 -5.10 10.98 -4.09
N ILE A 37 -4.67 10.54 -2.91
CA ILE A 37 -5.25 10.93 -1.61
C ILE A 37 -4.26 11.68 -0.72
N ALA A 38 -3.09 12.03 -1.24
CA ALA A 38 -2.01 12.61 -0.44
C ALA A 38 -2.41 13.94 0.23
N SER A 39 -3.18 14.77 -0.47
CA SER A 39 -3.66 16.09 -0.02
C SER A 39 -5.02 16.06 0.67
N MET A 40 -5.70 14.91 0.76
CA MET A 40 -7.03 14.84 1.35
C MET A 40 -6.98 15.03 2.86
N SER A 41 -7.93 15.83 3.37
CA SER A 41 -8.11 16.04 4.79
C SER A 41 -8.76 14.83 5.48
N MET A 42 -8.61 14.72 6.80
CA MET A 42 -9.25 13.66 7.58
C MET A 42 -10.79 13.61 7.41
N PRO A 43 -11.53 14.74 7.40
CA PRO A 43 -12.96 14.72 7.11
C PRO A 43 -13.31 14.19 5.73
N GLU A 44 -12.50 14.50 4.71
CA GLU A 44 -12.70 13.98 3.36
C GLU A 44 -12.45 12.47 3.31
N LEU A 45 -11.36 11.99 3.89
CA LEU A 45 -11.06 10.56 3.96
C LEU A 45 -12.16 9.78 4.69
N ASN A 46 -12.71 10.32 5.78
CA ASN A 46 -13.84 9.70 6.49
C ASN A 46 -15.11 9.64 5.63
N ARG A 47 -15.38 10.66 4.81
CA ARG A 47 -16.48 10.64 3.84
C ARG A 47 -16.27 9.53 2.81
N TYR A 48 -15.04 9.41 2.28
CA TYR A 48 -14.69 8.35 1.34
C TYR A 48 -14.90 6.97 1.93
N VAL A 49 -14.38 6.72 3.13
CA VAL A 49 -14.59 5.47 3.87
C VAL A 49 -16.09 5.17 4.03
N GLY A 50 -16.88 6.16 4.43
CA GLY A 50 -18.34 6.00 4.57
C GLY A 50 -19.03 5.66 3.26
N SER A 51 -18.61 6.25 2.14
CA SER A 51 -19.14 5.95 0.81
C SER A 51 -18.83 4.52 0.38
N TYR A 52 -17.57 4.09 0.48
CA TYR A 52 -17.18 2.74 0.09
C TYR A 52 -17.78 1.67 1.00
N LYS A 53 -18.00 1.93 2.30
CA LYS A 53 -18.71 0.99 3.17
C LYS A 53 -20.15 0.76 2.72
N LYS A 54 -20.87 1.84 2.40
CA LYS A 54 -22.24 1.74 1.87
C LYS A 54 -22.28 0.98 0.56
N GLU A 55 -21.28 1.20 -0.29
CA GLU A 55 -21.14 0.47 -1.56
C GLU A 55 -21.00 -1.04 -1.32
N ILE A 56 -20.10 -1.43 -0.40
CA ILE A 56 -19.90 -2.84 -0.02
C ILE A 56 -21.17 -3.45 0.60
N GLU A 57 -21.87 -2.71 1.45
CA GLU A 57 -23.12 -3.16 2.09
C GLU A 57 -24.25 -3.37 1.08
N ASN A 58 -24.34 -2.55 0.03
CA ASN A 58 -25.43 -2.59 -0.94
C ASN A 58 -25.17 -3.57 -2.10
N ASN A 59 -23.94 -3.60 -2.61
CA ASN A 59 -23.60 -4.26 -3.87
C ASN A 59 -22.61 -5.42 -3.71
N GLY A 60 -22.11 -5.66 -2.48
CA GLY A 60 -21.11 -6.69 -2.20
C GLY A 60 -19.67 -6.21 -2.36
N GLU A 61 -18.74 -7.12 -2.13
CA GLU A 61 -17.31 -6.82 -2.20
C GLU A 61 -16.81 -6.74 -3.64
N ASN A 62 -15.83 -5.85 -3.86
CA ASN A 62 -15.18 -5.64 -5.15
C ASN A 62 -13.74 -5.20 -4.91
N ASP A 63 -12.79 -5.74 -5.67
CA ASP A 63 -11.36 -5.47 -5.50
C ASP A 63 -10.99 -3.98 -5.56
N ALA A 64 -11.55 -3.23 -6.52
CA ALA A 64 -11.27 -1.80 -6.67
C ALA A 64 -11.80 -0.98 -5.49
N VAL A 65 -13.00 -1.33 -4.98
CA VAL A 65 -13.59 -0.68 -3.80
C VAL A 65 -12.82 -1.05 -2.53
N ASN A 66 -12.47 -2.32 -2.36
CA ASN A 66 -11.67 -2.83 -1.25
C ASN A 66 -10.28 -2.19 -1.21
N LYS A 67 -9.58 -2.09 -2.34
CA LYS A 67 -8.30 -1.37 -2.45
C LYS A 67 -8.47 0.11 -2.11
N SER A 68 -9.52 0.75 -2.62
CA SER A 68 -9.77 2.19 -2.38
C SER A 68 -10.02 2.51 -0.90
N ILE A 69 -10.86 1.74 -0.22
CA ILE A 69 -11.12 1.93 1.21
C ILE A 69 -9.88 1.58 2.05
N ALA A 70 -9.08 0.59 1.65
CA ALA A 70 -7.81 0.26 2.30
C ALA A 70 -6.82 1.43 2.25
N MET A 71 -6.70 2.10 1.09
CA MET A 71 -5.85 3.27 0.92
C MET A 71 -6.28 4.42 1.83
N CYS A 72 -7.58 4.69 1.94
CA CYS A 72 -8.10 5.68 2.89
C CYS A 72 -7.71 5.34 4.34
N TYR A 73 -7.89 4.08 4.74
CA TYR A 73 -7.49 3.63 6.08
C TYR A 73 -5.99 3.74 6.32
N LEU A 74 -5.18 3.41 5.32
CA LEU A 74 -3.73 3.53 5.40
C LEU A 74 -3.30 5.00 5.60
N LYS A 75 -3.89 5.94 4.83
CA LYS A 75 -3.64 7.38 4.99
C LYS A 75 -4.07 7.89 6.37
N LEU A 76 -5.13 7.31 6.93
CA LEU A 76 -5.59 7.57 8.30
C LEU A 76 -4.76 6.83 9.38
N LYS A 77 -3.70 6.11 9.00
CA LYS A 77 -2.86 5.27 9.87
C LYS A 77 -3.63 4.17 10.62
N GLN A 78 -4.77 3.75 10.10
CA GLN A 78 -5.57 2.62 10.62
C GLN A 78 -5.10 1.31 9.98
N TYR A 79 -3.86 0.92 10.25
CA TYR A 79 -3.16 -0.18 9.57
C TYR A 79 -3.90 -1.51 9.60
N GLN A 80 -4.52 -1.86 10.73
CA GLN A 80 -5.28 -3.11 10.88
C GLN A 80 -6.50 -3.18 9.95
N MET A 81 -7.23 -2.06 9.82
CA MET A 81 -8.36 -1.98 8.90
C MET A 81 -7.88 -1.95 7.44
N ALA A 82 -6.83 -1.19 7.15
CA ALA A 82 -6.23 -1.15 5.81
C ALA A 82 -5.79 -2.56 5.36
N GLY A 83 -5.03 -3.28 6.20
CA GLY A 83 -4.56 -4.63 5.91
C GLY A 83 -5.70 -5.61 5.64
N LYS A 84 -6.79 -5.56 6.42
CA LYS A 84 -7.98 -6.39 6.20
C LYS A 84 -8.59 -6.15 4.81
N TYR A 85 -8.70 -4.91 4.37
CA TYR A 85 -9.30 -4.60 3.07
C TYR A 85 -8.34 -4.87 1.90
N PHE A 86 -7.02 -4.74 2.09
CA PHE A 86 -6.05 -5.21 1.09
C PHE A 86 -6.13 -6.74 0.90
N GLN A 87 -6.26 -7.51 1.98
CA GLN A 87 -6.43 -8.97 1.90
C GLN A 87 -7.70 -9.35 1.13
N LYS A 88 -8.82 -8.67 1.38
CA LYS A 88 -10.06 -8.86 0.61
C LYS A 88 -9.88 -8.51 -0.87
N ALA A 89 -9.14 -7.44 -1.19
CA ALA A 89 -8.84 -7.10 -2.57
C ALA A 89 -7.98 -8.19 -3.27
N MET A 90 -7.11 -8.89 -2.53
CA MET A 90 -6.34 -10.03 -3.07
C MET A 90 -7.20 -11.26 -3.35
N GLU A 91 -8.27 -11.49 -2.59
CA GLU A 91 -9.19 -12.62 -2.80
C GLU A 91 -9.84 -12.54 -4.19
N ASP A 92 -10.19 -11.33 -4.63
CA ASP A 92 -10.79 -11.05 -5.93
C ASP A 92 -9.75 -10.84 -7.05
N ASN A 93 -8.58 -10.27 -6.73
CA ASN A 93 -7.54 -9.92 -7.69
C ASN A 93 -6.12 -10.18 -7.18
N PHE A 94 -5.69 -11.44 -7.27
CA PHE A 94 -4.36 -11.90 -6.87
C PHE A 94 -3.21 -11.42 -7.78
N ASN A 95 -3.51 -10.73 -8.89
CA ASN A 95 -2.50 -10.22 -9.84
C ASN A 95 -2.20 -8.72 -9.66
N ASP A 96 -2.78 -8.06 -8.64
CA ASP A 96 -2.43 -6.69 -8.30
C ASP A 96 -1.27 -6.68 -7.28
N SER A 97 -0.05 -6.46 -7.78
CA SER A 97 1.17 -6.44 -6.98
C SER A 97 1.13 -5.44 -5.82
N GLU A 98 0.39 -4.34 -5.98
CA GLU A 98 0.33 -3.27 -4.99
C GLU A 98 -0.45 -3.69 -3.75
N ASN A 99 -1.47 -4.55 -3.89
CA ASN A 99 -2.21 -5.07 -2.73
C ASN A 99 -1.24 -5.75 -1.75
N TYR A 100 -0.31 -6.55 -2.26
CA TYR A 100 0.71 -7.24 -1.46
C TYR A 100 1.71 -6.25 -0.85
N PHE A 101 2.18 -5.29 -1.65
CA PHE A 101 3.07 -4.24 -1.16
C PHE A 101 2.45 -3.45 0.01
N TYR A 102 1.22 -2.95 -0.15
CA TYR A 102 0.57 -2.17 0.92
C TYR A 102 0.12 -3.03 2.10
N ALA A 103 -0.17 -4.33 1.91
CA ALA A 103 -0.37 -5.25 3.02
C ALA A 103 0.90 -5.41 3.86
N ALA A 104 2.08 -5.51 3.22
CA ALA A 104 3.36 -5.50 3.93
C ALA A 104 3.61 -4.19 4.69
N VAL A 105 3.23 -3.03 4.11
CA VAL A 105 3.26 -1.74 4.80
C VAL A 105 2.38 -1.77 6.06
N CYS A 106 1.15 -2.30 5.96
CA CYS A 106 0.22 -2.36 7.08
C CYS A 106 0.74 -3.22 8.24
N LEU A 107 1.46 -4.30 7.94
CA LEU A 107 2.09 -5.16 8.96
C LEU A 107 3.16 -4.45 9.79
N LEU A 108 3.78 -3.39 9.24
CA LEU A 108 4.79 -2.61 9.95
C LEU A 108 4.17 -1.64 10.98
N GLU A 109 2.92 -1.25 10.80
CA GLU A 109 2.15 -0.38 11.70
C GLU A 109 2.80 0.97 12.04
N GLY A 110 3.62 1.54 11.15
CA GLY A 110 4.35 2.77 11.46
C GLY A 110 5.49 2.60 12.48
N LYS A 111 5.89 1.35 12.76
CA LYS A 111 6.97 1.02 13.71
C LYS A 111 8.25 0.67 12.97
N LYS A 112 9.39 0.78 13.65
CA LYS A 112 10.66 0.31 13.08
C LYS A 112 10.64 -1.21 12.92
N ALA A 113 11.13 -1.73 11.79
CA ALA A 113 11.15 -3.17 11.55
C ALA A 113 11.96 -3.90 12.62
N PHE A 114 12.99 -3.25 13.19
CA PHE A 114 13.75 -3.73 14.34
C PHE A 114 12.88 -4.14 15.55
N LEU A 115 11.74 -3.48 15.78
CA LEU A 115 10.84 -3.74 16.91
C LEU A 115 9.79 -4.81 16.62
N THR A 116 9.70 -5.26 15.36
CA THR A 116 8.72 -6.23 14.90
C THR A 116 9.14 -7.66 15.24
N THR A 117 8.18 -8.58 15.34
CA THR A 117 8.45 -10.00 15.60
C THR A 117 8.93 -10.72 14.35
N ARG A 118 9.62 -11.86 14.52
CA ARG A 118 10.08 -12.67 13.39
C ARG A 118 8.94 -13.12 12.47
N THR A 119 7.82 -13.53 13.05
CA THR A 119 6.64 -13.98 12.31
C THR A 119 6.11 -12.89 11.38
N VAL A 120 5.99 -11.66 11.89
CA VAL A 120 5.51 -10.53 11.08
C VAL A 120 6.53 -10.16 10.00
N ILE A 121 7.83 -10.16 10.31
CA ILE A 121 8.88 -9.94 9.29
C ILE A 121 8.82 -10.98 8.18
N GLN A 122 8.64 -12.26 8.50
CA GLN A 122 8.51 -13.31 7.50
C GLN A 122 7.28 -13.10 6.62
N GLN A 123 6.14 -12.72 7.21
CA GLN A 123 4.93 -12.43 6.44
C GLN A 123 5.10 -11.20 5.52
N MET A 124 5.79 -10.16 5.98
CA MET A 124 6.14 -9.01 5.14
C MET A 124 7.05 -9.42 3.97
N GLU A 125 8.06 -10.26 4.23
CA GLU A 125 8.94 -10.79 3.17
C GLU A 125 8.17 -11.65 2.15
N THR A 126 7.20 -12.46 2.60
CA THR A 126 6.30 -13.20 1.71
C THR A 126 5.51 -12.27 0.80
N TYR A 127 4.80 -11.28 1.37
CA TYR A 127 4.03 -10.33 0.57
C TYR A 127 4.90 -9.52 -0.40
N LEU A 128 6.10 -9.11 0.00
CA LEU A 128 7.02 -8.44 -0.92
C LEU A 128 7.53 -9.37 -2.02
N GLY A 129 7.78 -10.65 -1.70
CA GLY A 129 8.12 -11.67 -2.69
C GLY A 129 6.99 -11.88 -3.71
N ASP A 130 5.74 -11.97 -3.24
CA ASP A 130 4.56 -12.09 -4.10
C ASP A 130 4.44 -10.86 -5.01
N ALA A 131 4.54 -9.64 -4.44
CA ALA A 131 4.52 -8.39 -5.20
C ALA A 131 5.59 -8.35 -6.29
N ILE A 132 6.83 -8.74 -5.97
CA ILE A 132 7.96 -8.81 -6.91
C ILE A 132 7.71 -9.83 -8.02
N SER A 133 7.09 -10.97 -7.69
CA SER A 133 6.81 -12.04 -8.65
C SER A 133 5.75 -11.61 -9.69
N ILE A 134 4.82 -10.76 -9.27
CA ILE A 134 3.77 -10.19 -10.13
C ILE A 134 4.33 -9.02 -10.95
N GLU A 135 5.05 -8.10 -10.31
CA GLU A 135 5.58 -6.90 -10.96
C GLU A 135 6.95 -6.49 -10.41
N ASN A 136 7.92 -6.33 -11.31
CA ASN A 136 9.30 -6.05 -10.98
C ASN A 136 9.55 -4.54 -10.74
N LYS A 137 9.07 -4.00 -9.61
CA LYS A 137 9.22 -2.59 -9.22
C LYS A 137 10.35 -2.35 -8.23
N GLY A 138 11.16 -1.31 -8.46
CA GLY A 138 12.29 -0.94 -7.59
C GLY A 138 11.89 -0.68 -6.13
N VAL A 139 10.73 -0.05 -5.88
CA VAL A 139 10.25 0.24 -4.52
C VAL A 139 10.00 -1.02 -3.67
N TYR A 140 9.68 -2.16 -4.29
CA TYR A 140 9.47 -3.42 -3.57
C TYR A 140 10.79 -3.97 -3.03
N TYR A 141 11.84 -3.96 -3.85
CA TYR A 141 13.20 -4.32 -3.42
C TYR A 141 13.75 -3.34 -2.38
N TYR A 142 13.40 -2.05 -2.50
CA TYR A 142 13.84 -1.05 -1.55
C TYR A 142 13.19 -1.24 -0.17
N PHE A 143 11.90 -1.58 -0.13
CA PHE A 143 11.25 -1.95 1.13
C PHE A 143 11.86 -3.24 1.71
N LEU A 144 12.15 -4.23 0.88
CA LEU A 144 12.89 -5.42 1.31
C LEU A 144 14.26 -5.05 1.87
N ALA A 145 15.00 -4.14 1.23
CA ALA A 145 16.29 -3.65 1.73
C ALA A 145 16.18 -3.02 3.12
N TYR A 146 15.15 -2.20 3.36
CA TYR A 146 14.89 -1.65 4.69
C TYR A 146 14.66 -2.74 5.73
N ILE A 147 13.87 -3.78 5.43
CA ILE A 147 13.66 -4.93 6.33
C ILE A 147 14.99 -5.65 6.59
N LYS A 148 15.75 -5.96 5.54
CA LYS A 148 17.06 -6.64 5.65
C LYS A 148 18.05 -5.82 6.48
N TYR A 149 18.02 -4.49 6.38
CA TYR A 149 18.88 -3.62 7.17
C TYR A 149 18.39 -3.52 8.62
N ASP A 150 17.17 -3.04 8.81
CA ASP A 150 16.68 -2.61 10.11
C ASP A 150 16.36 -3.79 11.04
N TYR A 151 15.88 -4.92 10.49
CA TYR A 151 15.65 -6.13 11.27
C TYR A 151 16.87 -7.05 11.32
N TYR A 152 17.42 -7.45 10.17
CA TYR A 152 18.46 -8.49 10.15
C TYR A 152 19.85 -7.94 10.46
N LYS A 153 20.33 -6.93 9.72
CA LYS A 153 21.70 -6.39 9.90
C LYS A 153 21.90 -5.81 11.29
N ARG A 154 20.97 -4.99 11.78
CA ARG A 154 21.06 -4.38 13.12
C ARG A 154 20.97 -5.39 14.27
N LYS A 155 20.36 -6.56 14.06
CA LYS A 155 20.32 -7.68 15.03
C LYS A 155 21.40 -8.74 14.79
N CYS A 156 22.35 -8.48 13.88
CA CYS A 156 23.40 -9.42 13.50
C CYS A 156 22.88 -10.77 12.98
N PHE A 157 21.66 -10.81 12.43
CA PHE A 157 21.12 -12.00 11.78
C PHE A 157 21.63 -12.10 10.34
N ARG A 158 21.88 -13.33 9.90
CA ARG A 158 22.23 -13.62 8.51
C ARG A 158 20.97 -13.69 7.66
N THR A 159 21.07 -13.19 6.44
CA THR A 159 19.96 -13.19 5.48
C THR A 159 20.55 -13.14 4.07
N THR A 160 19.81 -13.68 3.10
CA THR A 160 20.17 -13.62 1.68
C THR A 160 18.89 -13.38 0.85
N PRO A 161 18.90 -12.47 -0.12
CA PRO A 161 19.91 -11.41 -0.31
C PRO A 161 20.03 -10.50 0.93
N ASP A 162 21.18 -9.84 1.08
CA ASP A 162 21.36 -8.81 2.11
C ASP A 162 20.81 -7.44 1.64
N TYR A 163 20.80 -6.45 2.55
CA TYR A 163 20.22 -5.15 2.25
C TYR A 163 20.94 -4.42 1.10
N VAL A 164 22.26 -4.61 0.94
CA VAL A 164 23.05 -3.98 -0.12
C VAL A 164 22.67 -4.57 -1.48
N ALA A 165 22.53 -5.89 -1.56
CA ALA A 165 22.05 -6.56 -2.76
C ALA A 165 20.63 -6.12 -3.13
N CYS A 166 19.73 -5.98 -2.14
CA CYS A 166 18.39 -5.46 -2.37
C CYS A 166 18.39 -4.00 -2.88
N ILE A 167 19.23 -3.10 -2.34
CA ILE A 167 19.36 -1.72 -2.84
C ILE A 167 19.85 -1.72 -4.29
N ARG A 168 20.86 -2.52 -4.61
CA ARG A 168 21.38 -2.63 -5.98
C ARG A 168 20.28 -3.06 -6.95
N GLN A 169 19.50 -4.06 -6.57
CA GLN A 169 18.36 -4.52 -7.37
C GLN A 169 17.29 -3.43 -7.51
N ALA A 170 16.99 -2.71 -6.43
CA ALA A 170 16.04 -1.61 -6.47
C ALA A 170 16.44 -0.51 -7.48
N ILE A 171 17.71 -0.10 -7.46
CA ILE A 171 18.28 0.88 -8.40
C ILE A 171 18.23 0.35 -9.83
N GLN A 172 18.59 -0.92 -10.05
CA GLN A 172 18.50 -1.55 -11.37
C GLN A 172 17.06 -1.58 -11.91
N CYS A 173 16.07 -1.71 -11.02
CA CYS A 173 14.65 -1.63 -11.35
C CYS A 173 14.09 -0.19 -11.37
N GLY A 174 14.96 0.81 -11.47
CA GLY A 174 14.57 2.20 -11.71
C GLY A 174 14.11 2.99 -10.49
N LEU A 175 14.44 2.54 -9.26
CA LEU A 175 14.13 3.29 -8.04
C LEU A 175 14.75 4.70 -8.07
N SER A 176 13.92 5.72 -7.95
CA SER A 176 14.35 7.11 -7.78
C SER A 176 14.42 7.52 -6.30
N ARG A 177 15.10 8.63 -6.03
CA ARG A 177 15.10 9.25 -4.70
C ARG A 177 13.69 9.62 -4.23
N MET A 178 12.83 10.07 -5.15
CA MET A 178 11.44 10.42 -4.81
C MET A 178 10.65 9.18 -4.38
N ASP A 179 10.87 8.02 -5.01
CA ASP A 179 10.23 6.77 -4.62
C ASP A 179 10.66 6.33 -3.22
N ALA A 180 11.95 6.49 -2.90
CA ALA A 180 12.50 6.22 -1.58
C ALA A 180 11.88 7.12 -0.51
N GLU A 181 11.80 8.43 -0.75
CA GLU A 181 11.18 9.39 0.17
C GLU A 181 9.68 9.06 0.38
N GLN A 182 8.94 8.80 -0.69
CA GLN A 182 7.53 8.41 -0.62
C GLN A 182 7.31 7.10 0.13
N LEU A 183 8.19 6.10 -0.05
CA LEU A 183 8.11 4.86 0.71
C LEU A 183 8.19 5.14 2.20
N PHE A 184 9.18 5.91 2.66
CA PHE A 184 9.35 6.18 4.09
C PHE A 184 8.23 7.03 4.70
N ASP A 185 7.64 7.93 3.92
CA ASP A 185 6.42 8.65 4.30
C ASP A 185 5.24 7.69 4.52
N ILE A 186 5.06 6.71 3.62
CA ILE A 186 4.02 5.68 3.71
C ILE A 186 4.28 4.72 4.88
N LEU A 187 5.53 4.30 5.07
CA LEU A 187 5.93 3.42 6.17
C LEU A 187 5.80 4.11 7.53
N GLY A 188 5.72 5.44 7.59
CA GLY A 188 5.61 6.19 8.83
C GLY A 188 6.85 6.12 9.72
N VAL A 189 8.01 5.85 9.14
CA VAL A 189 9.29 5.74 9.84
C VAL A 189 10.38 6.59 9.17
N THR A 190 11.36 7.04 9.95
CA THR A 190 12.51 7.78 9.42
C THR A 190 13.43 6.86 8.62
N MET A 191 13.80 7.29 7.41
CA MET A 191 14.79 6.61 6.57
C MET A 191 16.16 6.53 7.27
N PRO A 192 16.74 5.33 7.45
CA PRO A 192 18.12 5.18 7.91
C PRO A 192 19.13 5.72 6.91
N GLN A 193 20.18 6.38 7.41
CA GLN A 193 21.25 6.95 6.57
C GLN A 193 22.02 5.86 5.80
N GLU A 194 22.10 4.65 6.33
CA GLU A 194 22.84 3.55 5.72
C GLU A 194 22.19 3.00 4.44
N ILE A 195 20.92 3.33 4.20
CA ILE A 195 20.17 2.91 3.02
C ILE A 195 19.65 4.09 2.19
N SER A 196 20.04 5.32 2.52
CA SER A 196 19.72 6.49 1.69
C SER A 196 20.42 6.40 0.34
N ILE A 197 19.73 6.83 -0.72
CA ILE A 197 20.20 6.83 -2.11
C ILE A 197 20.20 8.23 -2.72
#